data_AF-A0A9E2AN16-F1
#
_entry.id   AF-A0A9E2AN16-F1
#
_cell.length_a   1.000
_cell.length_b   1.000
_cell.length_c   1.000
_cell.angle_alpha   90.00
_cell.angle_beta   90.00
_cell.angle_gamma   90.00
#
_symmetry.space_group_name_H-M   'P 1'
#
loop_
_entity.id
_entity.type
_entity.pdbx_description
1 polymer ?
#
loop_
_entity_poly.entity_id
_entity_poly.type
_entity_poly.pdbx_seq_one_letter_code
_entity_poly.pdbx_strand_id
1 'polypeptide(L)'
;LIDGGNSYFRDSDKRNKWARDNGLNWVSMGVSGGAEGALMGPSMMPSSDMNDFDSILEKLQKVAAKDASGLPCCIRVGGKSSGHFVKMVHNGIEYAEMQLIAEVYDLLRNALQMPPEEIADLFTLWNDGQCKSYLLEITKDILRSKDSSGLLLDEIVDVAKGKGTGTWTAITAAELGVPMPMVTAALNERFLSNSIDIRSEVSKSIKWDDPNPVDLELLEEAYHCARLVNHIQGFELIRMASEINNWGVNLSELARIWTNGCIIRSELMRELSITLKKEACLLRSLPTLEILNQNKNALIKLVQGFAISKVAMPAFSSALNYLKSIARADSAMNLIQAQRDYFGAHTYQKKGMEGIFTSDWNALR
;
A
#
# COMPACT_ATOMS: atom_id res chain seq x y z
N LEU A 1 -10.35 -28.60 1.88
CA LEU A 1 -11.00 -27.42 1.27
C LEU A 1 -9.95 -26.34 1.06
N ILE A 2 -9.92 -25.70 -0.11
CA ILE A 2 -9.03 -24.57 -0.40
C ILE A 2 -9.92 -23.39 -0.79
N ASP A 3 -9.91 -22.32 0.01
CA ASP A 3 -10.57 -21.05 -0.33
C ASP A 3 -9.55 -20.17 -1.04
N GLY A 4 -9.77 -19.96 -2.35
CA GLY A 4 -8.95 -19.11 -3.22
C GLY A 4 -9.50 -17.69 -3.40
N GLY A 5 -10.58 -17.35 -2.69
CA GLY A 5 -11.25 -16.07 -2.82
C GLY A 5 -10.51 -14.91 -2.14
N ASN A 6 -10.96 -13.68 -2.40
CA ASN A 6 -10.56 -12.52 -1.59
C ASN A 6 -11.37 -12.49 -0.29
N SER A 7 -11.21 -13.51 0.55
CA SER A 7 -11.91 -13.63 1.82
C SER A 7 -11.24 -12.79 2.92
N TYR A 8 -12.04 -12.22 3.82
CA TYR A 8 -11.49 -11.58 5.02
C TYR A 8 -10.83 -12.64 5.92
N PHE A 9 -9.63 -12.36 6.42
CA PHE A 9 -8.81 -13.36 7.11
C PHE A 9 -9.49 -13.91 8.38
N ARG A 10 -10.21 -13.07 9.15
CA ARG A 10 -10.95 -13.53 10.34
C ARG A 10 -12.09 -14.48 10.02
N ASP A 11 -12.75 -14.32 8.87
CA ASP A 11 -13.76 -15.28 8.43
C ASP A 11 -13.12 -16.59 7.99
N SER A 12 -11.88 -16.53 7.51
CA SER A 12 -11.09 -17.72 7.18
C SER A 12 -10.68 -18.48 8.45
N ASP A 13 -10.39 -17.79 9.55
CA ASP A 13 -10.17 -18.42 10.86
C ASP A 13 -11.43 -19.14 11.37
N LYS A 14 -12.60 -18.51 11.25
CA LYS A 14 -13.89 -19.13 11.60
C LYS A 14 -14.15 -20.39 10.75
N ARG A 15 -13.92 -20.30 9.44
CA ARG A 15 -14.09 -21.43 8.49
C ARG A 15 -13.08 -22.54 8.75
N ASN A 16 -11.83 -22.19 9.05
CA ASN A 16 -10.79 -23.15 9.43
C ASN A 16 -11.19 -23.90 10.71
N LYS A 17 -11.67 -23.18 11.74
CA LYS A 17 -12.19 -23.82 12.96
C LYS A 17 -13.34 -24.77 12.65
N TRP A 18 -14.35 -24.31 11.91
CA TRP A 18 -15.48 -25.15 11.51
C TRP A 18 -15.03 -26.40 10.74
N ALA A 19 -14.11 -26.27 9.79
CA ALA A 19 -13.59 -27.39 9.02
C ALA A 19 -12.91 -28.42 9.94
N ARG A 20 -12.03 -27.97 10.84
CA ARG A 20 -11.36 -28.85 11.82
C ARG A 20 -12.36 -29.57 12.72
N ASP A 21 -13.36 -28.87 13.24
CA ASP A 21 -14.42 -29.44 14.09
C ASP A 21 -15.25 -30.51 13.34
N ASN A 22 -15.19 -30.56 12.01
CA ASN A 22 -15.85 -31.56 11.15
C ASN A 22 -14.86 -32.56 10.51
N GLY A 23 -13.61 -32.66 11.01
CA GLY A 23 -12.61 -33.56 10.46
C GLY A 23 -12.13 -33.20 9.05
N LEU A 24 -12.32 -31.94 8.65
CA LEU A 24 -11.92 -31.42 7.35
C LEU A 24 -10.68 -30.52 7.46
N ASN A 25 -9.86 -30.63 6.43
CA ASN A 25 -8.66 -29.85 6.23
C ASN A 25 -8.96 -28.53 5.51
N TRP A 26 -8.35 -27.42 5.95
CA TRP A 26 -8.59 -26.08 5.41
C TRP A 26 -7.29 -25.38 4.97
N VAL A 27 -7.32 -24.78 3.80
CA VAL A 27 -6.28 -23.88 3.28
C VAL A 27 -6.93 -22.54 2.96
N SER A 28 -6.36 -21.47 3.50
CA SER A 28 -6.68 -20.11 3.06
C SER A 28 -5.63 -19.65 2.07
N MET A 29 -6.04 -19.19 0.89
CA MET A 29 -5.12 -18.89 -0.20
C MET A 29 -5.52 -17.62 -0.94
N GLY A 30 -4.73 -16.57 -0.75
CA GLY A 30 -4.84 -15.42 -1.63
C GLY A 30 -4.31 -15.72 -3.03
N VAL A 31 -5.02 -15.26 -4.06
CA VAL A 31 -4.58 -15.38 -5.46
C VAL A 31 -4.57 -14.00 -6.12
N SER A 32 -3.45 -13.59 -6.72
CA SER A 32 -3.32 -12.30 -7.42
C SER A 32 -2.84 -12.50 -8.86
N GLY A 33 -3.30 -11.65 -9.79
CA GLY A 33 -2.91 -11.70 -11.22
C GLY A 33 -3.99 -11.30 -12.23
N GLY A 34 -5.23 -11.07 -11.77
CA GLY A 34 -6.34 -10.79 -12.68
C GLY A 34 -6.73 -12.00 -13.52
N ALA A 35 -7.57 -11.79 -14.54
CA ALA A 35 -8.07 -12.88 -15.39
C ALA A 35 -6.94 -13.53 -16.21
N GLU A 36 -6.07 -12.71 -16.81
CA GLU A 36 -4.93 -13.20 -17.59
C GLU A 36 -3.89 -13.90 -16.70
N GLY A 37 -3.54 -13.31 -15.55
CA GLY A 37 -2.63 -13.96 -14.60
C GLY A 37 -3.17 -15.27 -14.06
N ALA A 38 -4.49 -15.40 -13.85
CA ALA A 38 -5.09 -16.68 -13.47
C ALA A 38 -4.92 -17.78 -14.54
N LEU A 39 -4.85 -17.41 -15.81
CA LEU A 39 -4.61 -18.34 -16.93
C LEU A 39 -3.12 -18.66 -17.11
N MET A 40 -2.26 -17.64 -17.03
CA MET A 40 -0.84 -17.75 -17.39
C MET A 40 0.08 -18.10 -16.22
N GLY A 41 -0.39 -17.87 -14.99
CA GLY A 41 0.36 -18.12 -13.76
C GLY A 41 0.16 -16.98 -12.76
N PRO A 42 -0.64 -17.16 -11.70
CA PRO A 42 -0.84 -16.14 -10.69
C PRO A 42 0.24 -16.20 -9.61
N SER A 43 0.31 -15.16 -8.79
CA SER A 43 0.95 -15.24 -7.47
C SER A 43 -0.04 -15.84 -6.47
N MET A 44 0.39 -16.86 -5.73
CA MET A 44 -0.46 -17.57 -4.77
C MET A 44 0.14 -17.56 -3.37
N MET A 45 -0.71 -17.31 -2.40
CA MET A 45 -0.37 -17.05 -1.00
C MET A 45 -1.08 -18.06 -0.08
N PRO A 46 -0.87 -19.38 -0.21
CA PRO A 46 -1.56 -20.35 0.62
C PRO A 46 -0.98 -20.43 2.04
N SER A 47 -1.86 -20.72 3.00
CA SER A 47 -1.52 -20.92 4.41
C SER A 47 -2.41 -21.99 5.03
N SER A 48 -1.83 -22.77 5.95
CA SER A 48 -2.52 -23.84 6.64
C SER A 48 -1.71 -24.39 7.82
N ASP A 49 -2.42 -24.85 8.85
CA ASP A 49 -1.87 -25.54 10.03
C ASP A 49 -1.71 -27.06 9.82
N MET A 50 -2.01 -27.58 8.61
CA MET A 50 -1.95 -29.02 8.33
C MET A 50 -0.52 -29.56 8.22
N ASN A 51 -0.32 -30.78 8.69
CA ASN A 51 0.96 -31.49 8.56
C ASN A 51 1.27 -31.83 7.08
N ASP A 52 0.31 -32.42 6.35
CA ASP A 52 0.53 -32.88 4.96
C ASP A 52 0.27 -31.81 3.88
N PHE A 53 0.54 -30.54 4.20
CA PHE A 53 0.28 -29.42 3.27
C PHE A 53 1.21 -29.41 2.05
N ASP A 54 2.39 -30.03 2.14
CA ASP A 54 3.43 -29.95 1.11
C ASP A 54 2.97 -30.52 -0.25
N SER A 55 2.20 -31.61 -0.26
CA SER A 55 1.63 -32.16 -1.51
C SER A 55 0.66 -31.21 -2.21
N ILE A 56 -0.08 -30.39 -1.44
CA ILE A 56 -0.94 -29.35 -1.99
C ILE A 56 -0.09 -28.21 -2.55
N LEU A 57 0.92 -27.77 -1.78
CA LEU A 57 1.83 -26.71 -2.19
C LEU A 57 2.54 -27.03 -3.50
N GLU A 58 3.06 -28.25 -3.68
CA GLU A 58 3.71 -28.68 -4.92
C GLU A 58 2.80 -28.57 -6.14
N LYS A 59 1.51 -28.89 -5.99
CA LYS A 59 0.52 -28.77 -7.09
C LYS A 59 0.23 -27.32 -7.42
N LEU A 60 0.10 -26.47 -6.41
CA LEU A 60 -0.07 -25.03 -6.60
C LEU A 60 1.16 -24.42 -7.29
N GLN A 61 2.36 -24.80 -6.88
CA GLN A 61 3.60 -24.31 -7.48
C GLN A 61 3.74 -24.63 -8.97
N LYS A 62 3.14 -25.72 -9.47
CA LYS A 62 3.15 -26.06 -10.90
C LYS A 62 2.36 -25.10 -11.77
N VAL A 63 1.36 -24.41 -11.22
CA VAL A 63 0.49 -23.49 -11.96
C VAL A 63 0.74 -22.02 -11.62
N ALA A 64 1.65 -21.72 -10.69
CA ALA A 64 2.03 -20.37 -10.34
C ALA A 64 2.88 -19.71 -11.45
N ALA A 65 2.90 -18.38 -11.48
CA ALA A 65 3.97 -17.65 -12.17
C ALA A 65 5.34 -18.09 -11.65
N LYS A 66 6.39 -17.83 -12.43
CA LYS A 66 7.78 -18.01 -12.00
C LYS A 66 8.48 -16.67 -11.91
N ASP A 67 9.31 -16.50 -10.89
CA ASP A 67 10.19 -15.33 -10.79
C ASP A 67 11.34 -15.40 -11.80
N ALA A 68 12.20 -14.37 -11.81
CA ALA A 68 13.33 -14.29 -12.74
C ALA A 68 14.35 -15.44 -12.58
N SER A 69 14.37 -16.13 -11.43
CA SER A 69 15.22 -17.29 -11.17
C SER A 69 14.52 -18.62 -11.50
N GLY A 70 13.29 -18.58 -12.01
CA GLY A 70 12.50 -19.76 -12.35
C GLY A 70 11.77 -20.41 -11.17
N LEU A 71 11.82 -19.81 -9.97
CA LEU A 71 11.12 -20.32 -8.80
C LEU A 71 9.64 -19.91 -8.83
N PRO A 72 8.72 -20.77 -8.37
CA PRO A 72 7.30 -20.45 -8.38
C PRO A 72 6.99 -19.28 -7.44
N CYS A 73 6.10 -18.39 -7.88
CA CYS A 73 5.47 -17.32 -7.10
C CYS A 73 4.36 -17.90 -6.20
N CYS A 74 4.69 -18.96 -5.47
CA CYS A 74 3.81 -19.66 -4.55
C CYS A 74 4.65 -20.29 -3.43
N ILE A 75 4.37 -19.89 -2.19
CA ILE A 75 5.04 -20.39 -0.98
C ILE A 75 4.00 -20.72 0.09
N ARG A 76 4.39 -21.51 1.08
CA ARG A 76 3.68 -21.56 2.36
C ARG A 76 3.88 -20.22 3.07
N VAL A 77 2.84 -19.40 3.15
CA VAL A 77 2.91 -18.07 3.76
C VAL A 77 3.10 -18.18 5.28
N GLY A 78 2.38 -19.09 5.91
CA GLY A 78 2.39 -19.27 7.36
C GLY A 78 1.23 -20.15 7.82
N GLY A 79 0.92 -20.08 9.11
CA GLY A 79 -0.22 -20.76 9.71
C GLY A 79 -1.56 -20.03 9.51
N LYS A 80 -2.65 -20.68 9.92
CA LYS A 80 -4.02 -20.13 10.02
C LYS A 80 -4.48 -19.40 8.74
N SER A 81 -4.96 -18.16 8.89
CA SER A 81 -5.49 -17.31 7.81
C SER A 81 -4.46 -16.35 7.20
N SER A 82 -3.16 -16.54 7.46
CA SER A 82 -2.10 -15.61 7.06
C SER A 82 -2.07 -15.35 5.55
N GLY A 83 -2.42 -16.34 4.73
CA GLY A 83 -2.50 -16.26 3.28
C GLY A 83 -3.52 -15.24 2.77
N HIS A 84 -4.72 -15.24 3.33
CA HIS A 84 -5.72 -14.20 3.04
C HIS A 84 -5.33 -12.85 3.63
N PHE A 85 -4.67 -12.82 4.79
CA PHE A 85 -4.19 -11.57 5.38
C PHE A 85 -3.15 -10.88 4.48
N VAL A 86 -2.11 -11.58 4.04
CA VAL A 86 -1.09 -10.97 3.17
C VAL A 86 -1.67 -10.54 1.83
N LYS A 87 -2.69 -11.25 1.32
CA LYS A 87 -3.41 -10.84 0.10
C LYS A 87 -4.25 -9.57 0.29
N MET A 88 -4.89 -9.43 1.45
CA MET A 88 -5.59 -8.21 1.84
C MET A 88 -4.60 -7.03 1.85
N VAL A 89 -3.45 -7.19 2.50
CA VAL A 89 -2.41 -6.14 2.54
C VAL A 89 -1.85 -5.84 1.15
N HIS A 90 -1.60 -6.86 0.31
CA HIS A 90 -1.23 -6.66 -1.10
C HIS A 90 -2.21 -5.72 -1.81
N ASN A 91 -3.52 -5.93 -1.66
CA ASN A 91 -4.51 -5.03 -2.28
C ASN A 91 -4.53 -3.63 -1.65
N GLY A 92 -4.14 -3.50 -0.37
CA GLY A 92 -3.91 -2.19 0.24
C GLY A 92 -2.76 -1.43 -0.44
N ILE A 93 -1.60 -2.09 -0.59
CA ILE A 93 -0.43 -1.53 -1.29
C ILE A 93 -0.81 -1.15 -2.73
N GLU A 94 -1.53 -2.03 -3.42
CA GLU A 94 -2.08 -1.78 -4.78
C GLU A 94 -2.94 -0.51 -4.83
N TYR A 95 -3.81 -0.28 -3.83
CA TYR A 95 -4.68 0.90 -3.82
C TYR A 95 -3.89 2.20 -3.71
N ALA A 96 -2.91 2.25 -2.80
CA ALA A 96 -2.05 3.42 -2.64
C ALA A 96 -1.15 3.64 -3.87
N GLU A 97 -0.67 2.57 -4.49
CA GLU A 97 0.14 2.65 -5.70
C GLU A 97 -0.64 3.22 -6.90
N MET A 98 -1.85 2.70 -7.14
CA MET A 98 -2.76 3.25 -8.17
C MET A 98 -3.07 4.72 -7.91
N GLN A 99 -3.25 5.10 -6.64
CA GLN A 99 -3.50 6.48 -6.26
C GLN A 99 -2.29 7.38 -6.53
N LEU A 100 -1.06 6.94 -6.24
CA LEU A 100 0.14 7.70 -6.59
C LEU A 100 0.24 7.95 -8.11
N ILE A 101 -0.02 6.92 -8.92
CA ILE A 101 0.00 7.06 -10.39
C ILE A 101 -1.09 8.02 -10.86
N ALA A 102 -2.30 7.93 -10.28
CA ALA A 102 -3.41 8.82 -10.60
C ALA A 102 -3.11 10.28 -10.23
N GLU A 103 -2.50 10.53 -9.07
CA GLU A 103 -2.08 11.88 -8.64
C GLU A 103 -1.02 12.46 -9.57
N VAL A 104 -0.05 11.66 -10.01
CA VAL A 104 0.93 12.09 -11.03
C VAL A 104 0.23 12.40 -12.35
N TYR A 105 -0.66 11.52 -12.81
CA TYR A 105 -1.42 11.74 -14.04
C TYR A 105 -2.25 13.04 -13.96
N ASP A 106 -2.98 13.26 -12.88
CA ASP A 106 -3.82 14.45 -12.69
C ASP A 106 -2.98 15.74 -12.70
N LEU A 107 -1.83 15.71 -12.01
CA LEU A 107 -0.88 16.82 -12.04
C LEU A 107 -0.39 17.13 -13.47
N LEU A 108 0.08 16.11 -14.20
CA LEU A 108 0.59 16.27 -15.56
C LEU A 108 -0.51 16.73 -16.52
N ARG A 109 -1.68 16.11 -16.45
CA ARG A 109 -2.80 16.33 -17.37
C ARG A 109 -3.52 17.64 -17.11
N ASN A 110 -3.88 17.92 -15.87
CA ASN A 110 -4.82 19.00 -15.55
C ASN A 110 -4.14 20.26 -15.01
N ALA A 111 -2.99 20.13 -14.34
CA ALA A 111 -2.19 21.28 -13.93
C ALA A 111 -1.22 21.68 -15.05
N LEU A 112 -0.39 20.75 -15.54
CA LEU A 112 0.63 21.05 -16.55
C LEU A 112 0.12 20.98 -18.00
N GLN A 113 -1.15 20.62 -18.21
CA GLN A 113 -1.80 20.57 -19.52
C GLN A 113 -1.07 19.65 -20.53
N MET A 114 -0.34 18.65 -20.02
CA MET A 114 0.44 17.75 -20.84
C MET A 114 -0.48 16.77 -21.61
N PRO A 115 -0.27 16.57 -22.92
CA PRO A 115 -1.06 15.62 -23.70
C PRO A 115 -0.90 14.17 -23.21
N PRO A 116 -1.93 13.31 -23.34
CA PRO A 116 -1.89 11.94 -22.82
C PRO A 116 -0.78 11.08 -23.44
N GLU A 117 -0.44 11.33 -24.72
CA GLU A 117 0.67 10.65 -25.40
C GLU A 117 2.02 10.98 -24.77
N GLU A 118 2.27 12.26 -24.43
CA GLU A 118 3.50 12.69 -23.75
C GLU A 118 3.57 12.12 -22.32
N ILE A 119 2.43 12.03 -21.62
CA ILE A 119 2.36 11.36 -20.31
C ILE A 119 2.70 9.87 -20.46
N ALA A 120 2.20 9.23 -21.52
CA ALA A 120 2.49 7.83 -21.80
C ALA A 120 3.96 7.60 -22.14
N ASP A 121 4.62 8.54 -22.84
CA ASP A 121 6.06 8.52 -23.11
C ASP A 121 6.87 8.67 -21.81
N LEU A 122 6.50 9.61 -20.93
CA LEU A 122 7.12 9.77 -19.62
C LEU A 122 7.01 8.49 -18.76
N PHE A 123 5.82 7.90 -18.69
CA PHE A 123 5.63 6.63 -17.98
C PHE A 123 6.33 5.45 -18.66
N THR A 124 6.56 5.52 -19.98
CA THR A 124 7.40 4.54 -20.68
C THR A 124 8.85 4.65 -20.19
N LEU A 125 9.40 5.86 -20.12
CA LEU A 125 10.75 6.10 -19.59
C LEU A 125 10.90 5.56 -18.16
N TRP A 126 9.96 5.89 -17.26
CA TRP A 126 9.99 5.41 -15.88
C TRP A 126 9.88 3.89 -15.78
N ASN A 127 9.11 3.27 -16.68
CA ASN A 127 8.91 1.82 -16.69
C ASN A 127 10.09 1.05 -17.29
N ASP A 128 10.95 1.72 -18.06
CA ASP A 128 12.23 1.18 -18.54
C ASP A 128 13.37 1.37 -17.51
N GLY A 129 13.16 2.24 -16.51
CA GLY A 129 14.10 2.53 -15.43
C GLY A 129 13.76 1.87 -14.08
N GLN A 130 14.17 2.53 -12.99
CA GLN A 130 14.03 2.03 -11.62
C GLN A 130 12.58 1.88 -11.15
N CYS A 131 11.65 2.63 -11.76
CA CYS A 131 10.24 2.59 -11.40
C CYS A 131 9.45 1.47 -12.08
N LYS A 132 10.11 0.61 -12.87
CA LYS A 132 9.48 -0.51 -13.59
C LYS A 132 8.46 -1.28 -12.75
N SER A 133 7.22 -1.34 -13.25
CA SER A 133 6.11 -2.05 -12.63
C SER A 133 4.96 -2.33 -13.58
N TYR A 134 4.18 -3.36 -13.28
CA TYR A 134 3.00 -3.69 -14.07
C TYR A 134 1.95 -2.56 -14.08
N LEU A 135 1.80 -1.82 -12.98
CA LEU A 135 0.84 -0.72 -12.93
C LEU A 135 1.25 0.45 -13.84
N LEU A 136 2.54 0.77 -13.97
CA LEU A 136 3.00 1.73 -14.98
C LEU A 136 2.84 1.19 -16.40
N GLU A 137 3.16 -0.09 -16.62
CA GLU A 137 3.00 -0.77 -17.91
C GLU A 137 1.57 -0.65 -18.43
N ILE A 138 0.56 -0.99 -17.64
CA ILE A 138 -0.84 -0.86 -18.08
C ILE A 138 -1.26 0.61 -18.18
N THR A 139 -0.71 1.51 -17.36
CA THR A 139 -1.10 2.93 -17.39
C THR A 139 -0.67 3.60 -18.70
N LYS A 140 0.55 3.34 -19.18
CA LYS A 140 1.00 3.88 -20.47
C LYS A 140 0.19 3.33 -21.66
N ASP A 141 -0.30 2.10 -21.58
CA ASP A 141 -1.14 1.50 -22.61
C ASP A 141 -2.57 2.08 -22.56
N ILE A 142 -3.12 2.30 -21.36
CA ILE A 142 -4.41 2.97 -21.14
C ILE A 142 -4.40 4.38 -21.73
N LEU A 143 -3.32 5.15 -21.51
CA LEU A 143 -3.19 6.53 -22.02
C LEU A 143 -3.13 6.64 -23.56
N ARG A 144 -2.90 5.52 -24.25
CA ARG A 144 -2.91 5.43 -25.72
C ARG A 144 -4.14 4.73 -26.28
N SER A 145 -5.01 4.21 -25.40
CA SER A 145 -6.18 3.40 -25.81
C SER A 145 -7.29 4.28 -26.36
N LYS A 146 -7.66 4.05 -27.62
CA LYS A 146 -8.71 4.79 -28.33
C LYS A 146 -9.86 3.88 -28.75
N ASP A 147 -11.07 4.41 -28.71
CA ASP A 147 -12.27 3.80 -29.29
C ASP A 147 -12.90 4.72 -30.36
N SER A 148 -14.15 4.48 -30.75
CA SER A 148 -14.85 5.30 -31.75
C SER A 148 -15.06 6.77 -31.33
N SER A 149 -15.01 7.07 -30.03
CA SER A 149 -15.21 8.42 -29.46
C SER A 149 -13.92 9.21 -29.36
N GLY A 150 -12.76 8.55 -29.40
CA GLY A 150 -11.47 9.18 -29.17
C GLY A 150 -10.68 8.44 -28.12
N LEU A 151 -10.05 9.16 -27.19
CA LEU A 151 -9.30 8.55 -26.09
C LEU A 151 -10.28 7.96 -25.08
N LEU A 152 -10.28 6.63 -24.91
CA LEU A 152 -11.24 5.95 -24.04
C LEU A 152 -11.17 6.45 -22.59
N LEU A 153 -9.98 6.81 -22.12
CA LEU A 153 -9.79 7.33 -20.75
C LEU A 153 -10.63 8.58 -20.47
N ASP A 154 -10.79 9.47 -21.47
CA ASP A 154 -11.56 10.72 -21.31
C ASP A 154 -13.08 10.45 -21.20
N GLU A 155 -13.54 9.26 -21.63
CA GLU A 155 -14.95 8.83 -21.57
C GLU A 155 -15.30 8.06 -20.29
N ILE A 156 -14.29 7.66 -19.50
CA ILE A 156 -14.49 6.90 -18.27
C ILE A 156 -14.92 7.85 -17.15
N VAL A 157 -16.10 7.56 -16.55
CA VAL A 157 -16.58 8.28 -15.37
C VAL A 157 -15.59 8.10 -14.20
N ASP A 158 -15.23 9.20 -13.55
CA ASP A 158 -14.29 9.30 -12.43
C ASP A 158 -14.89 8.82 -11.10
N VAL A 159 -15.51 7.64 -11.09
CA VAL A 159 -16.12 7.01 -9.91
C VAL A 159 -15.49 5.63 -9.67
N ALA A 160 -14.55 5.60 -8.72
CA ALA A 160 -13.77 4.41 -8.41
C ALA A 160 -14.46 3.51 -7.37
N LYS A 161 -15.00 2.37 -7.83
CA LYS A 161 -15.59 1.36 -6.94
C LYS A 161 -14.52 0.55 -6.22
N GLY A 162 -14.75 0.27 -4.93
CA GLY A 162 -13.95 -0.65 -4.12
C GLY A 162 -14.64 -1.99 -3.92
N LYS A 163 -13.87 -3.09 -3.86
CA LYS A 163 -14.39 -4.45 -3.54
C LYS A 163 -14.20 -4.84 -2.07
N GLY A 164 -13.91 -3.87 -1.19
CA GLY A 164 -13.80 -4.05 0.27
C GLY A 164 -12.41 -4.39 0.81
N THR A 165 -11.52 -5.03 0.03
CA THR A 165 -10.19 -5.47 0.53
C THR A 165 -9.31 -4.32 0.99
N GLY A 166 -9.28 -3.19 0.28
CA GLY A 166 -8.56 -2.00 0.73
C GLY A 166 -9.09 -1.47 2.08
N THR A 167 -10.42 -1.41 2.24
CA THR A 167 -11.08 -1.02 3.48
C THR A 167 -10.70 -1.95 4.64
N TRP A 168 -10.66 -3.26 4.41
CA TRP A 168 -10.21 -4.21 5.42
C TRP A 168 -8.76 -4.00 5.82
N THR A 169 -7.87 -3.65 4.89
CA THR A 169 -6.48 -3.29 5.23
C THR A 169 -6.43 -2.08 6.16
N ALA A 170 -7.14 -1.00 5.84
CA ALA A 170 -7.14 0.20 6.68
C ALA A 170 -7.73 -0.05 8.07
N ILE A 171 -8.86 -0.76 8.16
CA ILE A 171 -9.48 -1.14 9.44
C ILE A 171 -8.52 -2.01 10.25
N THR A 172 -7.93 -3.03 9.64
CA THR A 172 -7.05 -3.96 10.34
C THR A 172 -5.77 -3.27 10.81
N ALA A 173 -5.24 -2.32 10.04
CA ALA A 173 -4.09 -1.53 10.47
C ALA A 173 -4.42 -0.69 11.70
N ALA A 174 -5.58 -0.02 11.71
CA ALA A 174 -6.05 0.75 12.87
C ALA A 174 -6.26 -0.14 14.11
N GLU A 175 -6.87 -1.32 13.95
CA GLU A 175 -7.06 -2.30 15.04
C GLU A 175 -5.73 -2.80 15.62
N LEU A 176 -4.70 -2.96 14.79
CA LEU A 176 -3.37 -3.39 15.21
C LEU A 176 -2.46 -2.24 15.66
N GLY A 177 -2.92 -0.99 15.58
CA GLY A 177 -2.12 0.19 15.91
C GLY A 177 -0.98 0.47 14.91
N VAL A 178 -1.10 0.01 13.66
CA VAL A 178 -0.09 0.20 12.61
C VAL A 178 -0.51 1.37 11.70
N PRO A 179 0.30 2.43 11.55
CA PRO A 179 -0.04 3.55 10.70
C PRO A 179 0.06 3.19 9.21
N MET A 180 -1.08 3.22 8.50
CA MET A 180 -1.21 3.03 7.04
C MET A 180 -1.82 4.26 6.35
N PRO A 181 -1.28 5.49 6.55
CA PRO A 181 -1.94 6.71 6.08
C PRO A 181 -2.12 6.76 4.56
N MET A 182 -1.22 6.16 3.76
CA MET A 182 -1.32 6.21 2.29
C MET A 182 -2.48 5.37 1.76
N VAL A 183 -2.72 4.19 2.33
CA VAL A 183 -3.88 3.36 1.96
C VAL A 183 -5.18 4.04 2.39
N THR A 184 -5.20 4.69 3.56
CA THR A 184 -6.34 5.48 4.00
C THR A 184 -6.62 6.68 3.07
N ALA A 185 -5.58 7.39 2.64
CA ALA A 185 -5.70 8.49 1.67
C ALA A 185 -6.30 7.99 0.34
N ALA A 186 -5.77 6.89 -0.20
CA ALA A 186 -6.29 6.27 -1.43
C ALA A 186 -7.74 5.79 -1.31
N LEU A 187 -8.15 5.30 -0.13
CA LEU A 187 -9.55 4.94 0.12
C LEU A 187 -10.45 6.17 0.19
N ASN A 188 -10.02 7.23 0.85
CA ASN A 188 -10.78 8.46 0.96
C ASN A 188 -11.04 9.09 -0.41
N GLU A 189 -10.05 9.11 -1.30
CA GLU A 189 -10.23 9.58 -2.68
C GLU A 189 -11.24 8.73 -3.46
N ARG A 190 -11.20 7.40 -3.30
CA ARG A 190 -12.24 6.52 -3.87
C ARG A 190 -13.62 6.84 -3.32
N PHE A 191 -13.75 7.13 -2.02
CA PHE A 191 -15.03 7.50 -1.43
C PHE A 191 -15.53 8.87 -1.91
N LEU A 192 -14.66 9.86 -2.00
CA LEU A 192 -14.96 11.19 -2.55
C LEU A 192 -15.38 11.10 -4.02
N SER A 193 -14.75 10.22 -4.80
CA SER A 193 -15.09 10.01 -6.21
C SER A 193 -16.56 9.61 -6.40
N ASN A 194 -17.13 8.81 -5.47
CA ASN A 194 -18.56 8.41 -5.50
C ASN A 194 -19.53 9.57 -5.29
N SER A 195 -19.08 10.70 -4.74
CA SER A 195 -19.91 11.89 -4.50
C SER A 195 -19.89 12.85 -5.70
N ILE A 196 -19.91 12.32 -6.93
CA ILE A 196 -19.71 13.08 -8.17
C ILE A 196 -20.69 14.24 -8.33
N ASP A 197 -21.97 14.05 -7.97
CA ASP A 197 -22.98 15.12 -8.06
C ASP A 197 -22.63 16.31 -7.16
N ILE A 198 -22.25 16.03 -5.92
CA ILE A 198 -21.84 17.04 -4.94
C ILE A 198 -20.53 17.71 -5.40
N ARG A 199 -19.55 16.94 -5.88
CA ARG A 199 -18.28 17.49 -6.40
C ARG A 199 -18.55 18.43 -7.59
N SER A 200 -19.42 18.02 -8.51
CA SER A 200 -19.81 18.82 -9.67
C SER A 200 -20.49 20.13 -9.25
N GLU A 201 -21.37 20.09 -8.26
CA GLU A 201 -21.99 21.30 -7.69
C GLU A 201 -20.95 22.22 -7.04
N VAL A 202 -20.13 21.70 -6.11
CA VAL A 202 -19.15 22.48 -5.35
C VAL A 202 -18.08 23.10 -6.26
N SER A 203 -17.66 22.39 -7.32
CA SER A 203 -16.67 22.87 -8.29
C SER A 203 -17.08 24.17 -9.00
N LYS A 204 -18.38 24.50 -9.03
CA LYS A 204 -18.88 25.76 -9.60
C LYS A 204 -18.62 26.94 -8.67
N SER A 205 -18.56 26.69 -7.36
CA SER A 205 -18.44 27.72 -6.32
C SER A 205 -17.02 27.90 -5.81
N ILE A 206 -16.28 26.81 -5.58
CA ILE A 206 -14.90 26.87 -5.10
C ILE A 206 -13.97 26.89 -6.31
N LYS A 207 -13.25 27.99 -6.50
CA LYS A 207 -12.25 28.17 -7.55
C LYS A 207 -10.87 28.29 -6.92
N TRP A 208 -9.90 27.65 -7.54
CA TRP A 208 -8.51 27.69 -7.16
C TRP A 208 -7.71 28.30 -8.30
N ASP A 209 -6.79 29.19 -7.97
CA ASP A 209 -5.71 29.53 -8.88
C ASP A 209 -4.85 28.27 -9.08
N ASP A 210 -4.21 28.16 -10.24
CA ASP A 210 -3.38 26.99 -10.57
C ASP A 210 -1.94 27.39 -10.91
N PRO A 211 -1.22 28.02 -9.96
CA PRO A 211 0.21 28.20 -10.11
C PRO A 211 0.88 26.83 -10.06
N ASN A 212 1.61 26.49 -11.13
CA ASN A 212 2.26 25.19 -11.25
C ASN A 212 3.79 25.32 -11.20
N PRO A 213 4.38 25.40 -10.00
CA PRO A 213 5.84 25.47 -9.83
C PRO A 213 6.49 24.08 -9.78
N VAL A 214 5.79 23.01 -10.18
CA VAL A 214 6.32 21.65 -10.04
C VAL A 214 7.44 21.42 -11.06
N ASP A 215 8.57 20.98 -10.53
CA ASP A 215 9.72 20.55 -11.32
C ASP A 215 9.52 19.10 -11.79
N LEU A 216 9.38 18.92 -13.11
CA LEU A 216 9.18 17.61 -13.73
C LEU A 216 10.38 16.68 -13.54
N GLU A 217 11.60 17.21 -13.39
CA GLU A 217 12.81 16.41 -13.21
C GLU A 217 12.79 15.67 -11.87
N LEU A 218 12.11 16.23 -10.86
CA LEU A 218 12.01 15.63 -9.53
C LEU A 218 10.83 14.66 -9.38
N LEU A 219 9.95 14.56 -10.37
CA LEU A 219 8.68 13.85 -10.22
C LEU A 219 8.88 12.32 -10.11
N GLU A 220 9.83 11.76 -10.87
CA GLU A 220 10.16 10.33 -10.79
C GLU A 220 10.75 9.95 -9.43
N GLU A 221 11.69 10.76 -8.93
CA GLU A 221 12.32 10.55 -7.63
C GLU A 221 11.30 10.67 -6.48
N ALA A 222 10.40 11.65 -6.56
CA ALA A 222 9.31 11.82 -5.61
C ALA A 222 8.35 10.62 -5.63
N TYR A 223 7.99 10.14 -6.82
CA TYR A 223 7.19 8.93 -7.01
C TYR A 223 7.88 7.71 -6.41
N HIS A 224 9.15 7.46 -6.75
CA HIS A 224 9.94 6.36 -6.19
C HIS A 224 9.98 6.41 -4.65
N CYS A 225 10.22 7.59 -4.07
CA CYS A 225 10.21 7.79 -2.62
C CYS A 225 8.85 7.41 -2.00
N ALA A 226 7.76 7.93 -2.55
CA ALA A 226 6.42 7.68 -2.03
C ALA A 226 6.01 6.20 -2.15
N ARG A 227 6.37 5.53 -3.25
CA ARG A 227 6.16 4.08 -3.42
C ARG A 227 6.90 3.25 -2.40
N LEU A 228 8.16 3.59 -2.11
CA LEU A 228 8.94 2.89 -1.08
C LEU A 228 8.27 3.06 0.29
N VAL A 229 7.79 4.27 0.62
CA VAL A 229 7.01 4.53 1.84
C VAL A 229 5.73 3.69 1.90
N ASN A 230 5.00 3.56 0.78
CA ASN A 230 3.81 2.70 0.68
C ASN A 230 4.15 1.22 1.03
N HIS A 231 5.21 0.68 0.44
CA HIS A 231 5.64 -0.69 0.69
C HIS A 231 6.12 -0.88 2.13
N ILE A 232 6.85 0.08 2.71
CA ILE A 232 7.25 0.05 4.12
C ILE A 232 6.05 -0.11 5.04
N GLN A 233 4.99 0.71 4.84
CA GLN A 233 3.78 0.64 5.66
C GLN A 233 3.12 -0.75 5.55
N GLY A 234 2.99 -1.28 4.32
CA GLY A 234 2.40 -2.60 4.09
C GLY A 234 3.20 -3.75 4.72
N PHE A 235 4.52 -3.79 4.54
CA PHE A 235 5.36 -4.82 5.13
C PHE A 235 5.41 -4.73 6.66
N GLU A 236 5.38 -3.52 7.24
CA GLU A 236 5.31 -3.34 8.69
C GLU A 236 4.00 -3.88 9.27
N LEU A 237 2.87 -3.67 8.58
CA LEU A 237 1.59 -4.28 8.97
C LEU A 237 1.65 -5.82 8.96
N ILE A 238 2.29 -6.41 7.95
CA ILE A 238 2.45 -7.87 7.87
C ILE A 238 3.39 -8.38 8.96
N ARG A 239 4.50 -7.69 9.21
CA ARG A 239 5.46 -8.02 10.27
C ARG A 239 4.78 -8.05 11.62
N MET A 240 4.10 -6.96 12.00
CA MET A 240 3.39 -6.85 13.28
C MET A 240 2.26 -7.87 13.41
N ALA A 241 1.45 -8.07 12.36
CA ALA A 241 0.38 -9.05 12.41
C ALA A 241 0.92 -10.49 12.53
N SER A 242 2.02 -10.80 11.84
CA SER A 242 2.69 -12.10 11.94
C SER A 242 3.23 -12.36 13.35
N GLU A 243 3.81 -11.35 13.99
CA GLU A 243 4.29 -11.43 15.38
C GLU A 243 3.13 -11.64 16.37
N ILE A 244 2.09 -10.82 16.31
CA ILE A 244 0.92 -10.91 17.20
C ILE A 244 0.21 -12.26 17.09
N ASN A 245 0.09 -12.79 15.86
CA ASN A 245 -0.68 -14.01 15.61
C ASN A 245 0.18 -15.29 15.58
N ASN A 246 1.51 -15.15 15.73
CA ASN A 246 2.50 -16.23 15.57
C ASN A 246 2.35 -16.98 14.24
N TRP A 247 2.23 -16.23 13.13
CA TRP A 247 2.05 -16.84 11.80
C TRP A 247 3.35 -17.33 11.16
N GLY A 248 4.50 -16.76 11.56
CA GLY A 248 5.81 -17.15 11.01
C GLY A 248 6.00 -16.74 9.55
N VAL A 249 5.41 -15.62 9.12
CA VAL A 249 5.52 -15.15 7.73
C VAL A 249 6.96 -14.76 7.39
N ASN A 250 7.51 -15.40 6.36
CA ASN A 250 8.81 -15.02 5.81
C ASN A 250 8.63 -13.83 4.84
N LEU A 251 8.98 -12.62 5.28
CA LEU A 251 8.78 -11.40 4.51
C LEU A 251 9.60 -11.35 3.22
N SER A 252 10.82 -11.91 3.22
CA SER A 252 11.67 -11.97 2.03
C SER A 252 11.05 -12.85 0.94
N GLU A 253 10.58 -14.05 1.32
CA GLU A 253 9.90 -14.95 0.39
C GLU A 253 8.54 -14.41 -0.05
N LEU A 254 7.81 -13.71 0.84
CA LEU A 254 6.57 -13.03 0.48
C LEU A 254 6.82 -11.96 -0.59
N ALA A 255 7.84 -11.11 -0.40
CA ALA A 255 8.24 -10.13 -1.40
C ALA A 255 8.65 -10.83 -2.71
N ARG A 256 9.41 -11.93 -2.65
CA ARG A 256 9.81 -12.70 -3.84
C ARG A 256 8.60 -13.17 -4.64
N ILE A 257 7.57 -13.75 -4.01
CA ILE A 257 6.38 -14.19 -4.75
C ILE A 257 5.52 -13.04 -5.30
N TRP A 258 5.77 -11.80 -4.88
CA TRP A 258 5.16 -10.60 -5.46
C TRP A 258 6.01 -9.96 -6.57
N THR A 259 7.15 -10.54 -6.94
CA THR A 259 7.97 -10.04 -8.07
C THR A 259 7.38 -10.40 -9.44
N ASN A 260 6.47 -11.37 -9.51
CA ASN A 260 5.76 -11.74 -10.72
C ASN A 260 4.36 -12.32 -10.41
N GLY A 261 3.50 -12.43 -11.42
CA GLY A 261 2.18 -13.03 -11.32
C GLY A 261 1.11 -12.17 -10.61
N CYS A 262 1.49 -11.25 -9.71
CA CYS A 262 0.55 -10.35 -9.04
C CYS A 262 0.44 -8.96 -9.71
N ILE A 263 -0.46 -8.11 -9.21
CA ILE A 263 -0.68 -6.75 -9.72
C ILE A 263 0.46 -5.79 -9.33
N ILE A 264 0.96 -5.87 -8.09
CA ILE A 264 2.04 -4.99 -7.59
C ILE A 264 3.45 -5.43 -8.02
N ARG A 265 3.56 -6.31 -9.03
CA ARG A 265 4.85 -6.81 -9.52
C ARG A 265 5.71 -5.67 -10.07
N SER A 266 6.95 -5.57 -9.60
CA SER A 266 7.84 -4.44 -9.86
C SER A 266 9.31 -4.79 -9.60
N GLU A 267 10.21 -3.95 -10.11
CA GLU A 267 11.63 -4.02 -9.75
C GLU A 267 11.85 -3.72 -8.26
N LEU A 268 11.12 -2.73 -7.71
CA LEU A 268 11.14 -2.41 -6.28
C LEU A 268 10.86 -3.65 -5.41
N MET A 269 9.89 -4.48 -5.78
CA MET A 269 9.60 -5.70 -5.03
C MET A 269 10.78 -6.68 -5.01
N ARG A 270 11.58 -6.74 -6.09
CA ARG A 270 12.80 -7.55 -6.14
C ARG A 270 13.84 -7.03 -5.16
N GLU A 271 14.08 -5.71 -5.15
CA GLU A 271 15.00 -5.06 -4.22
C GLU A 271 14.59 -5.27 -2.75
N LEU A 272 13.29 -5.14 -2.47
CA LEU A 272 12.73 -5.40 -1.15
C LEU A 272 12.93 -6.86 -0.74
N SER A 273 12.77 -7.83 -1.65
CA SER A 273 13.00 -9.25 -1.32
C SER A 273 14.42 -9.53 -0.85
N ILE A 274 15.42 -8.88 -1.47
CA ILE A 274 16.84 -8.98 -1.11
C ILE A 274 17.09 -8.31 0.24
N THR A 275 16.47 -7.15 0.46
CA THR A 275 16.61 -6.37 1.68
C THR A 275 16.00 -7.10 2.89
N LEU A 276 14.77 -7.60 2.74
CA LEU A 276 14.02 -8.34 3.76
C LEU A 276 14.69 -9.66 4.15
N LYS A 277 15.59 -10.20 3.31
CA LYS A 277 16.41 -11.37 3.65
C LYS A 277 17.42 -11.08 4.75
N LYS A 278 17.88 -9.82 4.86
CA LYS A 278 18.91 -9.38 5.81
C LYS A 278 18.31 -8.68 7.03
N GLU A 279 17.22 -7.94 6.84
CA GLU A 279 16.56 -7.16 7.89
C GLU A 279 15.05 -7.17 7.66
N ALA A 280 14.28 -7.71 8.62
CA ALA A 280 12.84 -7.89 8.48
C ALA A 280 12.06 -6.56 8.63
N CYS A 281 12.61 -5.58 9.34
CA CYS A 281 12.03 -4.25 9.46
C CYS A 281 12.70 -3.30 8.47
N LEU A 282 12.02 -2.95 7.38
CA LEU A 282 12.55 -2.05 6.35
C LEU A 282 13.00 -0.68 6.93
N LEU A 283 12.42 -0.22 8.03
CA LEU A 283 12.84 1.00 8.73
C LEU A 283 14.18 0.89 9.49
N ARG A 284 14.71 -0.32 9.66
CA ARG A 284 16.05 -0.60 10.22
C ARG A 284 17.08 -0.94 9.15
N SER A 285 16.66 -1.09 7.90
CA SER A 285 17.54 -1.39 6.77
C SER A 285 18.30 -0.13 6.33
N LEU A 286 19.62 -0.14 6.45
CA LEU A 286 20.48 0.94 5.95
C LEU A 286 20.24 1.26 4.46
N PRO A 287 20.23 0.26 3.53
CA PRO A 287 19.91 0.53 2.12
C PRO A 287 18.56 1.23 1.93
N THR A 288 17.53 0.83 2.67
CA THR A 288 16.20 1.45 2.59
C THR A 288 16.23 2.91 3.05
N LEU A 289 16.91 3.18 4.17
CA LEU A 289 17.07 4.54 4.70
C LEU A 289 17.91 5.43 3.78
N GLU A 290 18.91 4.88 3.09
CA GLU A 290 19.71 5.60 2.09
C GLU A 290 18.86 6.04 0.89
N ILE A 291 18.05 5.14 0.32
CA ILE A 291 17.13 5.47 -0.78
C ILE A 291 16.14 6.56 -0.36
N LEU A 292 15.55 6.46 0.84
CA LEU A 292 14.68 7.50 1.38
C LEU A 292 15.42 8.83 1.55
N ASN A 293 16.65 8.81 2.06
CA ASN A 293 17.44 10.03 2.25
C ASN A 293 17.81 10.72 0.93
N GLN A 294 18.09 9.95 -0.11
CA GLN A 294 18.39 10.46 -1.45
C GLN A 294 17.16 11.13 -2.07
N ASN A 295 15.99 10.48 -2.01
CA ASN A 295 14.80 10.92 -2.75
C ASN A 295 13.84 11.83 -1.94
N LYS A 296 13.99 11.97 -0.62
CA LYS A 296 13.06 12.77 0.21
C LYS A 296 12.97 14.24 -0.20
N ASN A 297 14.04 14.81 -0.77
CA ASN A 297 14.04 16.21 -1.18
C ASN A 297 13.12 16.44 -2.39
N ALA A 298 13.12 15.51 -3.36
CA ALA A 298 12.18 15.51 -4.47
C ALA A 298 10.73 15.44 -3.97
N LEU A 299 10.44 14.55 -3.02
CA LEU A 299 9.12 14.44 -2.40
C LEU A 299 8.70 15.74 -1.66
N ILE A 300 9.63 16.39 -0.94
CA ILE A 300 9.37 17.69 -0.29
C ILE A 300 9.04 18.75 -1.34
N LYS A 301 9.82 18.84 -2.42
CA LYS A 301 9.63 19.83 -3.48
C LYS A 301 8.32 19.65 -4.23
N LEU A 302 7.96 18.40 -4.54
CA LEU A 302 6.67 18.06 -5.11
C LEU A 302 5.53 18.55 -4.21
N VAL A 303 5.57 18.21 -2.91
CA VAL A 303 4.52 18.63 -1.94
C VAL A 303 4.47 20.14 -1.76
N GLN A 304 5.61 20.82 -1.74
CA GLN A 304 5.64 22.28 -1.71
C GLN A 304 4.99 22.89 -2.96
N GLY A 305 5.25 22.32 -4.13
CA GLY A 305 4.72 22.81 -5.39
C GLY A 305 3.23 22.59 -5.54
N PHE A 306 2.71 21.38 -5.26
CA PHE A 306 1.29 21.12 -5.41
C PHE A 306 0.43 21.71 -4.29
N ALA A 307 0.99 22.05 -3.12
CA ALA A 307 0.23 22.65 -2.01
C ALA A 307 -0.49 23.96 -2.39
N ILE A 308 -0.06 24.61 -3.47
CA ILE A 308 -0.69 25.80 -4.04
C ILE A 308 -1.37 25.54 -5.40
N SER A 309 -1.31 24.31 -5.92
CA SER A 309 -2.00 23.90 -7.15
C SER A 309 -3.46 23.51 -6.85
N LYS A 310 -4.31 23.50 -7.87
CA LYS A 310 -5.69 23.00 -7.77
C LYS A 310 -5.78 21.47 -7.67
N VAL A 311 -4.70 20.75 -7.98
CA VAL A 311 -4.65 19.28 -7.97
C VAL A 311 -4.39 18.76 -6.55
N ALA A 312 -5.24 17.85 -6.09
CA ALA A 312 -5.08 17.21 -4.79
C ALA A 312 -4.14 15.99 -4.90
N MET A 313 -3.08 15.96 -4.08
CA MET A 313 -2.14 14.82 -4.03
C MET A 313 -2.02 14.24 -2.61
N PRO A 314 -3.12 13.68 -2.05
CA PRO A 314 -3.16 13.22 -0.66
C PRO A 314 -2.25 12.01 -0.38
N ALA A 315 -2.01 11.12 -1.34
CA ALA A 315 -1.09 9.99 -1.13
C ALA A 315 0.37 10.47 -1.01
N PHE A 316 0.81 11.40 -1.86
CA PHE A 316 2.12 12.03 -1.73
C PHE A 316 2.27 12.84 -0.43
N SER A 317 1.25 13.64 -0.07
CA SER A 317 1.23 14.35 1.21
C SER A 317 1.33 13.40 2.41
N SER A 318 0.60 12.29 2.36
CA SER A 318 0.62 11.26 3.39
C SER A 318 1.97 10.56 3.49
N ALA A 319 2.63 10.27 2.35
CA ALA A 319 3.97 9.71 2.33
C ALA A 319 4.98 10.65 3.01
N LEU A 320 4.95 11.94 2.69
CA LEU A 320 5.85 12.93 3.29
C LEU A 320 5.62 13.08 4.80
N ASN A 321 4.36 13.17 5.23
CA ASN A 321 4.02 13.32 6.64
C ASN A 321 4.36 12.07 7.46
N TYR A 322 4.19 10.88 6.86
CA TYR A 322 4.66 9.62 7.46
C TYR A 322 6.18 9.66 7.66
N LEU A 323 6.94 9.99 6.61
CA LEU A 323 8.41 10.06 6.67
C LEU A 323 8.90 11.05 7.73
N LYS A 324 8.29 12.24 7.80
CA LYS A 324 8.59 13.24 8.84
C LYS A 324 8.29 12.74 10.25
N SER A 325 7.21 11.97 10.41
CA SER A 325 6.79 11.46 11.72
C SER A 325 7.73 10.38 12.25
N ILE A 326 8.13 9.43 11.39
CA ILE A 326 9.06 8.37 11.78
C ILE A 326 10.49 8.87 11.99
N ALA A 327 10.87 10.00 11.35
CA ALA A 327 12.19 10.61 11.48
C ALA A 327 12.35 11.52 12.71
N ARG A 328 11.38 11.53 13.63
CA ARG A 328 11.40 12.35 14.84
C ARG A 328 11.41 11.48 16.10
N ALA A 329 12.44 11.64 16.92
CA ALA A 329 12.54 10.97 18.22
C ALA A 329 11.51 11.50 19.23
N ASP A 330 11.24 12.81 19.19
CA ASP A 330 10.25 13.49 20.03
C ASP A 330 9.12 14.06 19.17
N SER A 331 7.88 13.74 19.53
CA SER A 331 6.68 14.24 18.87
C SER A 331 5.83 15.08 19.82
N ALA A 332 4.80 15.73 19.27
CA ALA A 332 3.82 16.50 20.05
C ALA A 332 2.84 15.60 20.84
N MET A 333 3.02 14.27 20.86
CA MET A 333 2.18 13.37 21.64
C MET A 333 2.28 13.61 23.15
N ASN A 334 3.35 14.26 23.62
CA ASN A 334 3.47 14.71 25.00
C ASN A 334 2.34 15.70 25.39
N LEU A 335 1.94 16.60 24.48
CA LEU A 335 0.84 17.54 24.72
C LEU A 335 -0.50 16.80 24.77
N ILE A 336 -0.73 15.82 23.89
CA ILE A 336 -1.94 14.99 23.93
C ILE A 336 -2.00 14.20 25.25
N GLN A 337 -0.88 13.62 25.70
CA GLN A 337 -0.81 12.96 27.00
C GLN A 337 -1.13 13.92 28.15
N ALA A 338 -0.59 15.14 28.13
CA ALA A 338 -0.91 16.17 29.11
C ALA A 338 -2.40 16.56 29.08
N GLN A 339 -2.99 16.78 27.90
CA GLN A 339 -4.41 17.08 27.76
C GLN A 339 -5.30 15.96 28.32
N ARG A 340 -4.99 14.70 27.99
CA ARG A 340 -5.73 13.52 28.47
C ARG A 340 -5.67 13.39 29.99
N ASP A 341 -4.51 13.61 30.59
CA ASP A 341 -4.40 13.63 32.05
C ASP A 341 -5.12 14.83 32.65
N TYR A 342 -5.06 16.00 31.99
CA TYR A 342 -5.73 17.23 32.42
C TYR A 342 -7.24 17.06 32.58
N PHE A 343 -7.94 16.59 31.52
CA PHE A 343 -9.41 16.53 31.56
C PHE A 343 -9.95 15.22 32.14
N GLY A 344 -9.14 14.16 32.20
CA GLY A 344 -9.63 12.80 32.41
C GLY A 344 -8.78 11.91 33.33
N ALA A 345 -7.73 12.45 33.97
CA ALA A 345 -6.81 11.69 34.81
C ALA A 345 -6.29 10.40 34.14
N HIS A 346 -6.08 10.46 32.82
CA HIS A 346 -5.67 9.31 32.00
C HIS A 346 -4.22 8.89 32.20
N THR A 347 -3.47 9.55 33.08
CA THR A 347 -2.07 9.29 33.40
C THR A 347 -1.10 9.50 32.23
N TYR A 348 0.19 9.59 32.54
CA TYR A 348 1.27 9.73 31.57
C TYR A 348 2.59 9.17 32.12
N GLN A 349 3.60 9.00 31.25
CA GLN A 349 4.96 8.64 31.62
C GLN A 349 5.89 9.86 31.48
N LYS A 350 6.96 9.93 32.28
CA LYS A 350 7.96 11.01 32.23
C LYS A 350 9.24 10.54 31.55
N LYS A 351 9.92 11.43 30.82
CA LYS A 351 11.19 11.11 30.16
C LYS A 351 12.24 10.73 31.21
N GLY A 352 12.93 9.61 30.99
CA GLY A 352 14.01 9.14 31.86
C GLY A 352 13.54 8.67 33.25
N MET A 353 12.23 8.47 33.46
CA MET A 353 11.69 7.98 34.74
C MET A 353 10.79 6.77 34.49
N GLU A 354 11.00 5.72 35.26
CA GLU A 354 10.05 4.60 35.31
C GLU A 354 8.81 4.98 36.14
N GLY A 355 7.66 4.45 35.74
CA GLY A 355 6.39 4.65 36.45
C GLY A 355 5.30 5.36 35.64
N ILE A 356 4.12 5.42 36.24
CA ILE A 356 2.91 6.06 35.70
C ILE A 356 2.57 7.23 36.62
N PHE A 357 2.39 8.41 36.04
CA PHE A 357 2.17 9.67 36.74
C PHE A 357 0.80 10.24 36.39
N THR A 358 0.23 10.98 37.33
CA THR A 358 -0.90 11.89 37.11
C THR A 358 -0.58 13.19 37.83
N SER A 359 -1.15 14.31 37.38
CA SER A 359 -0.91 15.62 37.95
C SER A 359 -2.20 16.28 38.43
N ASP A 360 -2.12 17.00 39.54
CA ASP A 360 -3.14 18.00 39.87
C ASP A 360 -2.86 19.24 39.02
N TRP A 361 -3.49 19.28 37.85
CA TRP A 361 -3.30 20.37 36.91
C TRP A 361 -3.91 21.70 37.37
N ASN A 362 -4.83 21.69 38.34
CA ASN A 362 -5.36 22.92 38.91
C ASN A 362 -4.34 23.54 39.87
N ALA A 363 -3.62 22.72 40.63
CA ALA A 363 -2.54 23.18 41.51
C ALA A 363 -1.30 23.67 40.75
N LEU A 364 -1.13 23.30 39.46
CA LEU A 364 -0.02 23.72 38.61
C LEU A 364 -0.28 25.02 37.82
N ARG A 365 -1.46 25.62 37.95
CA ARG A 365 -1.87 26.84 37.21
C ARG A 365 -1.59 28.13 37.95
#